data_AF-A0A318D5G5-F1
#
_entry.id   AF-A0A318D5G5-F1
#
_cell.length_a   1.000
_cell.length_b   1.000
_cell.length_c   1.000
_cell.angle_alpha   90.00
_cell.angle_beta   90.00
_cell.angle_gamma   90.00
#
_symmetry.space_group_name_H-M   'P 1'
#
loop_
_entity.id
_entity.type
_entity.pdbx_description
1 polymer ?
#
loop_
_entity_poly.entity_id
_entity_poly.type
_entity_poly.pdbx_seq_one_letter_code
_entity_poly.pdbx_strand_id
1 'polypeptide(L)'
;MNILLIGCGAYMDQGYACPGEYKCINAVAEKNGEFAQYDNPVVVGFLRCKCPGRAVISNIGAVKKNVKIDAVHLSNCMIKAIPMCKNHDFDQFKEMVEKKFGVKCVLGTHAYD
;
A
#
# COMPACT_ATOMS: atom_id res chain seq x y z
N MET A 1 8.99 9.61 -8.39
CA MET A 1 8.99 8.97 -7.07
C MET A 1 8.40 7.57 -7.20
N ASN A 2 9.14 6.55 -6.80
CA ASN A 2 8.77 5.16 -7.01
C ASN A 2 7.94 4.65 -5.83
N ILE A 3 6.69 4.30 -6.10
CA ILE A 3 5.70 3.93 -5.12
C ILE A 3 5.46 2.43 -5.15
N LEU A 4 5.62 1.78 -3.99
CA LEU A 4 5.17 0.41 -3.77
C LEU A 4 3.80 0.44 -3.09
N LEU A 5 2.79 -0.12 -3.75
CA LEU A 5 1.45 -0.26 -3.16
C LEU A 5 1.34 -1.57 -2.39
N ILE A 6 0.64 -1.54 -1.26
CA ILE A 6 0.26 -2.72 -0.50
C ILE A 6 -1.24 -2.70 -0.27
N GLY A 7 -1.92 -3.82 -0.52
CA GLY A 7 -3.32 -3.91 -0.12
C GLY A 7 -3.77 -5.24 0.42
N CYS A 8 -4.99 -5.23 0.97
CA CYS A 8 -5.54 -6.34 1.71
C CYS A 8 -6.04 -7.41 0.73
N GLY A 9 -5.33 -8.54 0.64
CA GLY A 9 -5.71 -9.62 -0.27
C GLY A 9 -7.11 -10.15 0.01
N ALA A 10 -7.49 -10.28 1.29
CA ALA A 10 -8.82 -10.75 1.69
C ALA A 10 -9.96 -9.80 1.27
N TYR A 11 -9.69 -8.48 1.21
CA TYR A 11 -10.67 -7.51 0.70
C TYR A 11 -10.75 -7.58 -0.83
N MET A 12 -9.59 -7.70 -1.49
CA MET A 12 -9.51 -7.80 -2.96
C MET A 12 -10.21 -9.04 -3.49
N ASP A 13 -10.12 -10.18 -2.79
CA ASP A 13 -10.78 -11.43 -3.18
C ASP A 13 -12.32 -11.32 -3.14
N GLN A 14 -12.88 -10.33 -2.43
CA GLN A 14 -14.33 -10.08 -2.35
C GLN A 14 -14.82 -9.07 -3.40
N GLY A 15 -13.91 -8.37 -4.07
CA GLY A 15 -14.04 -7.98 -5.48
C GLY A 15 -15.13 -7.01 -5.94
N TYR A 16 -15.95 -6.37 -5.08
CA TYR A 16 -17.08 -5.58 -5.60
C TYR A 16 -16.79 -4.07 -5.82
N ALA A 17 -16.00 -3.42 -4.98
CA ALA A 17 -15.86 -1.95 -5.00
C ALA A 17 -14.64 -1.39 -5.76
N CYS A 18 -13.65 -2.24 -6.07
CA CYS A 18 -12.38 -1.81 -6.68
C CYS A 18 -11.73 -2.95 -7.52
N PRO A 19 -12.41 -3.47 -8.55
CA PRO A 19 -11.88 -4.55 -9.40
C PRO A 19 -10.56 -4.13 -10.08
N GLY A 20 -9.55 -5.00 -10.03
CA GLY A 20 -8.23 -4.70 -10.59
C GLY A 20 -7.49 -3.55 -9.87
N GLU A 21 -7.95 -3.19 -8.67
CA GLU A 21 -7.29 -2.20 -7.81
C GLU A 21 -7.14 -0.83 -8.48
N TYR A 22 -8.00 -0.55 -9.47
CA TYR A 22 -7.91 0.60 -10.38
C TYR A 22 -7.86 1.92 -9.62
N LYS A 23 -8.59 2.05 -8.51
CA LYS A 23 -8.61 3.26 -7.69
C LYS A 23 -7.22 3.58 -7.12
N CYS A 24 -6.47 2.59 -6.65
CA CYS A 24 -5.13 2.84 -6.11
C CYS A 24 -4.13 3.18 -7.23
N ILE A 25 -4.24 2.50 -8.37
CA ILE A 25 -3.30 2.66 -9.49
C ILE A 25 -3.53 4.00 -10.21
N ASN A 26 -4.77 4.33 -10.54
CA ASN A 26 -5.10 5.59 -11.22
C ASN A 26 -4.81 6.80 -10.33
N ALA A 27 -5.04 6.70 -9.02
CA ALA A 27 -4.74 7.80 -8.11
C ALA A 27 -3.25 8.19 -8.11
N VAL A 28 -2.34 7.27 -8.40
CA VAL A 28 -0.92 7.61 -8.58
C VAL A 28 -0.73 8.47 -9.82
N ALA A 29 -1.26 8.06 -10.96
CA ALA A 29 -1.15 8.81 -12.22
C ALA A 29 -1.82 10.20 -12.14
N GLU A 30 -2.96 10.27 -11.46
CA GLU A 30 -3.74 11.50 -11.27
C GLU A 30 -3.23 12.37 -10.12
N LYS A 31 -2.23 11.91 -9.37
CA LYS A 31 -1.76 12.55 -8.12
C LYS A 31 -2.93 12.84 -7.16
N ASN A 32 -3.86 11.89 -7.04
CA ASN A 32 -5.04 12.01 -6.21
C ASN A 32 -4.77 11.54 -4.77
N GLY A 33 -5.49 12.13 -3.80
CA GLY A 33 -5.39 11.74 -2.39
C GLY A 33 -3.98 11.93 -1.84
N GLU A 34 -3.43 10.87 -1.24
CA GLU A 34 -2.09 10.90 -0.65
C GLU A 34 -0.99 11.14 -1.69
N PHE A 35 -1.26 10.92 -2.98
CA PHE A 35 -0.27 11.13 -4.04
C PHE A 35 -0.15 12.60 -4.49
N ALA A 36 -1.05 13.49 -4.06
CA ALA A 36 -1.01 14.92 -4.40
C ALA A 36 0.26 15.62 -3.89
N GLN A 37 0.88 15.06 -2.86
CA GLN A 37 2.10 15.58 -2.26
C GLN A 37 3.37 15.26 -3.09
N TYR A 38 3.24 14.57 -4.24
CA TYR A 38 4.35 14.05 -5.04
C TYR A 38 4.38 14.63 -6.45
N ASP A 39 5.57 14.97 -6.94
CA ASP A 39 5.70 15.59 -8.27
C ASP A 39 5.47 14.62 -9.42
N ASN A 40 6.14 13.47 -9.44
CA ASN A 40 6.03 12.49 -10.53
C ASN A 40 5.98 11.06 -9.96
N PRO A 41 4.90 10.68 -9.25
CA PRO A 41 4.81 9.36 -8.65
C PRO A 41 4.54 8.29 -9.71
N VAL A 42 5.18 7.13 -9.57
CA VAL A 42 5.06 5.98 -10.48
C VAL A 42 4.91 4.72 -9.65
N VAL A 43 3.96 3.86 -10.00
CA VAL A 43 3.80 2.54 -9.35
C VAL A 43 4.90 1.62 -9.85
N VAL A 44 5.72 1.09 -8.94
CA VAL A 44 6.78 0.12 -9.27
C VAL A 44 6.45 -1.31 -8.83
N GLY A 45 5.34 -1.49 -8.13
CA GLY A 45 4.85 -2.79 -7.73
C GLY A 45 3.58 -2.69 -6.90
N PHE A 46 2.89 -3.81 -6.78
CA PHE A 46 1.71 -3.97 -5.96
C PHE A 46 1.80 -5.28 -5.19
N LEU A 47 1.89 -5.20 -3.86
CA LEU A 47 1.91 -6.37 -2.98
C LEU A 47 0.52 -6.62 -2.39
N ARG A 48 0.07 -7.86 -2.50
CA ARG A 48 -1.15 -8.33 -1.83
C ARG A 48 -0.79 -8.98 -0.51
N CYS A 49 -1.35 -8.48 0.59
CA CYS A 49 -1.25 -9.11 1.89
C CYS A 49 -2.06 -10.41 1.90
N LYS A 50 -1.41 -11.52 2.27
CA LYS A 50 -2.08 -12.81 2.48
C LYS A 50 -2.22 -13.08 3.97
N CYS A 51 -3.46 -13.14 4.47
CA CYS A 51 -3.75 -13.41 5.87
C CYS A 51 -3.01 -14.68 6.37
N PRO A 52 -2.38 -14.64 7.56
CA PRO A 52 -2.42 -13.58 8.58
C PRO A 52 -1.35 -12.48 8.40
N GLY A 53 -0.81 -12.29 7.20
CA GLY A 53 0.06 -11.15 6.85
C GLY A 53 1.56 -11.34 7.14
N ARG A 54 1.97 -12.56 7.49
CA ARG A 54 3.36 -12.89 7.88
C ARG A 54 4.41 -12.46 6.86
N ALA A 55 4.11 -12.58 5.57
CA ALA A 55 5.08 -12.37 4.50
C ALA A 55 5.17 -10.91 4.02
N VAL A 56 4.30 -9.99 4.46
CA VAL A 56 4.22 -8.65 3.85
C VAL A 56 5.53 -7.88 4.03
N ILE A 57 6.06 -7.84 5.26
CA ILE A 57 7.32 -7.14 5.55
C ILE A 57 8.49 -7.75 4.78
N SER A 58 8.63 -9.07 4.74
CA SER A 58 9.69 -9.72 3.96
C SER A 58 9.55 -9.45 2.45
N ASN A 59 8.33 -9.40 1.94
CA ASN A 59 8.07 -9.12 0.52
C ASN A 59 8.41 -7.67 0.16
N ILE A 60 8.15 -6.69 1.03
CA ILE A 60 8.63 -5.31 0.84
C ILE A 60 10.16 -5.31 0.68
N GLY A 61 10.86 -6.02 1.55
CA GLY A 61 12.32 -6.15 1.47
C GLY A 61 12.80 -6.80 0.18
N ALA A 62 12.09 -7.83 -0.30
CA ALA A 62 12.39 -8.48 -1.57
C ALA A 62 12.20 -7.54 -2.77
N VAL A 63 11.12 -6.74 -2.80
CA VAL A 63 10.92 -5.74 -3.87
C VAL A 63 12.01 -4.67 -3.77
N LYS A 64 12.28 -4.13 -2.58
CA LYS A 64 13.30 -3.09 -2.37
C LYS A 64 14.69 -3.50 -2.84
N LYS A 65 15.05 -4.78 -2.68
CA LYS A 65 16.34 -5.32 -3.13
C LYS A 65 16.52 -5.24 -4.65
N ASN A 66 15.43 -5.30 -5.41
CA ASN A 66 15.46 -5.42 -6.87
C ASN A 66 14.99 -4.15 -7.59
N VAL A 67 14.21 -3.30 -6.90
CA VAL A 67 13.58 -2.12 -7.48
C VAL A 67 13.73 -0.95 -6.51
N LYS A 68 14.09 0.23 -7.01
CA LYS A 68 14.15 1.44 -6.19
C LYS A 68 12.73 1.79 -5.72
N ILE A 69 12.54 1.88 -4.41
CA ILE A 69 11.31 2.32 -3.76
C ILE A 69 11.62 3.58 -2.96
N ASP A 70 10.85 4.64 -3.18
CA ASP A 70 10.94 5.90 -2.44
C ASP A 70 9.88 5.98 -1.33
N ALA A 71 8.69 5.41 -1.58
CA ALA A 71 7.62 5.30 -0.58
C ALA A 71 6.81 4.00 -0.72
N VAL A 72 6.30 3.51 0.40
CA VAL A 72 5.33 2.42 0.51
C VAL A 72 3.99 3.02 0.89
N HIS A 73 2.91 2.66 0.19
CA HIS A 73 1.56 3.07 0.56
C HIS A 73 0.72 1.87 0.94
N LEU A 74 0.04 1.96 2.09
CA LEU A 74 -0.98 1.01 2.48
C LEU A 74 -2.33 1.48 1.92
N SER A 75 -2.95 0.66 1.08
CA SER A 75 -4.23 0.96 0.44
C SER A 75 -5.35 1.34 1.41
N ASN A 76 -6.34 2.08 0.92
CA ASN A 76 -7.52 2.43 1.70
C ASN A 76 -8.27 1.20 2.21
N CYS A 77 -8.37 0.12 1.41
CA CYS A 77 -9.01 -1.12 1.85
C CYS A 77 -8.23 -1.84 2.96
N MET A 78 -6.94 -1.58 3.10
CA MET A 78 -6.14 -2.11 4.19
C MET A 78 -6.38 -1.33 5.49
N ILE A 79 -6.43 0.00 5.42
CA ILE A 79 -6.41 0.88 6.60
C ILE A 79 -7.78 1.48 7.00
N LYS A 80 -8.79 1.42 6.13
CA LYS A 80 -10.13 2.01 6.36
C LYS A 80 -11.27 1.00 6.34
N ALA A 81 -11.05 -0.24 5.88
CA ALA A 81 -12.13 -1.21 5.76
C ALA A 81 -12.67 -1.63 7.13
N ILE A 82 -14.01 -1.77 7.22
CA ILE A 82 -14.70 -2.26 8.41
C ILE A 82 -15.32 -3.63 8.10
N PRO A 83 -15.05 -4.67 8.90
CA PRO A 83 -14.25 -4.66 10.14
C PRO A 83 -12.74 -4.47 9.87
N MET A 84 -12.06 -3.81 10.82
CA MET A 84 -10.61 -3.56 10.76
C MET A 84 -9.80 -4.87 10.77
N CYS A 85 -8.58 -4.80 10.26
CA CYS A 85 -7.65 -5.93 10.29
C CYS A 85 -7.38 -6.38 11.72
N LYS A 86 -7.60 -7.67 12.02
CA LYS A 86 -7.31 -8.25 13.34
C LYS A 86 -5.84 -8.65 13.54
N ASN A 87 -5.06 -8.68 12.46
CA ASN A 87 -3.68 -9.19 12.48
C ASN A 87 -2.63 -8.06 12.53
N HIS A 88 -3.01 -6.81 12.24
CA HIS A 88 -2.08 -5.70 12.13
C HIS A 88 -2.66 -4.44 12.79
N ASP A 89 -1.82 -3.81 13.60
CA ASP A 89 -1.90 -2.39 13.92
C ASP A 89 -1.11 -1.65 12.82
N PHE A 90 -1.77 -0.75 12.08
CA PHE A 90 -1.16 -0.12 10.92
C PHE A 90 -0.23 1.04 11.26
N ASP A 91 -0.33 1.63 12.46
CA ASP A 91 0.64 2.62 12.93
C ASP A 91 1.95 1.90 13.27
N GLN A 92 1.86 0.79 14.00
CA GLN A 92 3.04 -0.06 14.27
C GLN A 92 3.62 -0.65 12.98
N PHE A 93 2.77 -1.05 12.03
CA PHE A 93 3.22 -1.55 10.73
C PHE A 93 4.01 -0.48 9.97
N LYS A 94 3.48 0.76 9.93
CA LYS A 94 4.16 1.92 9.33
C LYS A 94 5.53 2.13 9.95
N GLU A 95 5.62 2.19 11.27
CA GLU A 95 6.90 2.35 11.97
C GLU A 95 7.88 1.22 11.63
N MET A 96 7.41 -0.03 11.55
CA MET A 96 8.26 -1.18 11.23
C MET A 96 8.85 -1.07 9.83
N VAL A 97 8.03 -0.67 8.84
CA VAL A 97 8.50 -0.45 7.46
C VAL A 97 9.53 0.68 7.41
N GLU A 98 9.22 1.81 8.06
CA GLU A 98 10.09 2.99 8.07
C GLU A 98 11.44 2.70 8.76
N LYS A 99 11.42 2.06 9.93
CA LYS A 99 12.63 1.69 10.68
C LYS A 99 13.46 0.64 9.93
N LYS A 100 12.82 -0.40 9.38
CA LYS A 100 13.54 -1.51 8.75
C LYS A 100 14.09 -1.17 7.37
N PHE A 101 13.39 -0.34 6.62
CA PHE A 101 13.73 -0.07 5.23
C PHE A 101 14.14 1.39 4.99
N GLY A 102 13.99 2.33 5.92
CA GLY A 102 14.38 3.73 5.68
C GLY A 102 13.66 4.36 4.48
N VAL A 103 12.42 3.93 4.21
CA VAL A 103 11.53 4.50 3.18
C VAL A 103 10.26 4.97 3.85
N LYS A 104 9.64 6.04 3.35
CA LYS A 104 8.38 6.56 3.91
C LYS A 104 7.29 5.50 3.77
N CYS A 105 6.53 5.25 4.83
CA CYS A 105 5.34 4.40 4.78
C CYS A 105 4.09 5.26 5.02
N VAL A 106 3.21 5.36 4.03
CA VAL A 106 2.04 6.24 4.06
C VAL A 106 0.77 5.40 4.21
N LEU A 107 -0.10 5.82 5.11
CA LEU A 107 -1.41 5.19 5.32
C LEU A 107 -2.41 5.85 4.38
N GLY A 108 -2.92 5.09 3.41
CA GLY A 108 -3.88 5.58 2.43
C GLY A 108 -3.30 5.74 1.03
N THR A 109 -4.21 5.92 0.09
CA THR A 109 -3.94 5.99 -1.36
C THR A 109 -4.77 7.10 -2.00
N HIS A 110 -5.99 6.80 -2.42
CA HIS A 110 -6.86 7.72 -3.13
C HIS A 110 -7.84 8.45 -2.21
N ALA A 111 -8.43 9.52 -2.75
CA ALA A 111 -9.55 10.25 -2.15
C ALA A 111 -10.90 9.96 -2.84
N TYR A 112 -10.96 9.06 -3.82
CA TYR A 112 -12.24 8.58 -4.36
C TYR A 112 -13.10 7.94 -3.26
N ASP A 113 -14.41 8.04 -3.44
CA ASP A 113 -15.44 7.34 -2.64
C ASP A 113 -15.30 5.82 -2.70
#